data_AF-A0A660Z775-F1
#
_entry.id   AF-A0A660Z775-F1
#
_cell.length_a   1.000
_cell.length_b   1.000
_cell.length_c   1.000
_cell.angle_alpha   90.00
_cell.angle_beta   90.00
_cell.angle_gamma   90.00
#
_symmetry.space_group_name_H-M   'P 1'
#
loop_
_entity.id
_entity.type
_entity.pdbx_description
1 polymer ?
#
loop_
_entity_poly.entity_id
_entity_poly.type
_entity_poly.pdbx_seq_one_letter_code
_entity_poly.pdbx_strand_id
1 'polypeptide(L)'
;MIKNYFIFFFLIILTTNVFAQEDYRTEKDLIGEKKISNDLYYGVQTARAVENFQISLTKVADYRDFIKALGMVKLAAARANHELGAIDDAVMDAVEKACKDVIEGKFDDQFDIDMYQGGAGTSTNMAANEIIANVALEYMNKP
;
A
#
# COMPACT_ATOMS: atom_id res chain seq x y z
N MET A 1 -18.18 -39.16 25.49
CA MET A 1 -18.19 -37.68 25.37
C MET A 1 -17.03 -37.10 24.54
N ILE A 2 -15.82 -37.69 24.51
CA ILE A 2 -14.66 -37.11 23.79
C ILE A 2 -14.68 -37.34 22.25
N LYS A 3 -15.30 -38.43 21.76
CA LYS A 3 -15.37 -38.73 20.31
C LYS A 3 -16.24 -37.76 19.48
N ASN A 4 -17.25 -37.12 20.10
CA ASN A 4 -18.15 -36.21 19.39
C ASN A 4 -17.54 -34.81 19.17
N TYR A 5 -16.58 -34.39 20.01
CA TYR A 5 -15.86 -33.13 19.82
C TYR A 5 -14.84 -33.22 18.66
N PHE A 6 -14.25 -34.40 18.44
CA PHE A 6 -13.29 -34.59 17.36
C PHE A 6 -13.93 -34.48 15.97
N ILE A 7 -15.16 -34.98 15.82
CA ILE A 7 -15.95 -34.88 14.58
C ILE A 7 -16.41 -33.43 14.34
N PHE A 8 -16.78 -32.70 15.40
CA PHE A 8 -17.20 -31.30 15.27
C PHE A 8 -16.05 -30.37 14.87
N PHE A 9 -14.83 -30.64 15.36
CA PHE A 9 -13.63 -29.88 14.97
C PHE A 9 -13.22 -30.15 13.51
N PHE A 10 -13.40 -31.38 13.03
CA PHE A 10 -13.13 -31.75 11.63
C PHE A 10 -14.19 -31.19 10.64
N LEU A 11 -15.44 -31.03 11.09
CA LEU A 11 -16.53 -30.46 10.27
C LEU A 11 -16.39 -28.94 10.07
N ILE A 12 -15.80 -28.23 11.05
CA ILE A 12 -15.46 -26.81 10.92
C ILE A 12 -14.34 -26.61 9.89
N ILE A 13 -13.31 -27.47 9.90
CA ILE A 13 -12.19 -27.39 8.93
C ILE A 13 -12.67 -27.68 7.49
N LEU A 14 -13.70 -28.51 7.30
CA LEU A 14 -14.28 -28.81 5.98
C LEU A 14 -15.24 -27.73 5.45
N THR A 15 -15.70 -26.78 6.28
CA THR A 15 -16.61 -25.70 5.88
C THR A 15 -15.92 -24.34 5.70
N THR A 16 -14.65 -24.21 6.10
CA THR A 16 -13.86 -22.98 5.92
C THR A 16 -12.86 -23.04 4.76
N ASN A 17 -13.04 -23.96 3.80
CA ASN A 17 -12.40 -23.82 2.48
C ASN A 17 -13.14 -22.74 1.65
N VAL A 18 -13.27 -21.55 2.22
CA VAL A 18 -13.28 -20.33 1.44
C VAL A 18 -11.80 -20.01 1.25
N PHE A 19 -11.14 -20.72 0.33
CA PHE A 19 -10.01 -20.11 -0.34
C PHE A 19 -10.63 -18.94 -1.09
N ALA A 20 -10.68 -17.77 -0.45
CA ALA A 20 -10.95 -16.54 -1.16
C ALA A 20 -9.94 -16.53 -2.30
N GLN A 21 -10.45 -16.52 -3.53
CA GLN A 21 -9.58 -16.34 -4.68
C GLN A 21 -9.01 -14.94 -4.52
N GLU A 22 -7.78 -14.84 -4.00
CA GLU A 22 -7.10 -13.56 -3.90
C GLU A 22 -6.95 -13.05 -5.33
N ASP A 23 -7.68 -11.99 -5.65
CA ASP A 23 -7.55 -11.32 -6.93
C ASP A 23 -6.23 -10.52 -6.89
N TYR A 24 -5.41 -10.72 -7.90
CA TYR A 24 -4.12 -10.07 -8.02
C TYR A 24 -4.05 -9.24 -9.30
N ARG A 25 -3.31 -8.14 -9.26
CA ARG A 25 -2.82 -7.42 -10.44
C ARG A 25 -1.34 -7.73 -10.67
N THR A 26 -0.93 -7.67 -11.93
CA THR A 26 0.49 -7.79 -12.30
C THR A 26 1.04 -6.40 -12.58
N GLU A 27 2.06 -5.99 -11.83
CA GLU A 27 2.81 -4.78 -12.07
C GLU A 27 4.25 -5.10 -12.51
N LYS A 28 4.93 -4.11 -13.09
CA LYS A 28 6.30 -4.27 -13.60
C LYS A 28 7.16 -3.08 -13.21
N ASP A 29 8.36 -3.37 -12.72
CA ASP A 29 9.44 -2.40 -12.54
C ASP A 29 10.68 -2.80 -13.36
N LEU A 30 11.83 -2.19 -13.06
CA LEU A 30 13.10 -2.49 -13.71
C LEU A 30 13.56 -3.94 -13.51
N ILE A 31 13.19 -4.58 -12.39
CA ILE A 31 13.61 -5.94 -12.04
C ILE A 31 12.73 -6.97 -12.77
N GLY A 32 11.47 -6.64 -13.03
CA GLY A 32 10.55 -7.46 -13.81
C GLY A 32 9.12 -7.38 -13.29
N GLU A 33 8.32 -8.38 -13.66
CA GLU A 33 6.91 -8.46 -13.27
C GLU A 33 6.73 -9.05 -11.88
N LYS A 34 5.66 -8.65 -11.19
CA LYS A 34 5.25 -9.18 -9.90
C LYS A 34 3.73 -9.13 -9.73
N LYS A 35 3.17 -10.16 -9.10
CA LYS A 35 1.76 -10.18 -8.68
C LYS A 35 1.61 -9.49 -7.33
N ILE A 36 0.58 -8.66 -7.20
CA ILE A 36 0.25 -7.88 -6.00
C ILE A 36 -1.24 -8.05 -5.75
N SER A 37 -1.64 -8.28 -4.50
CA SER A 37 -3.06 -8.41 -4.15
C SER A 37 -3.80 -7.10 -4.48
N ASN A 38 -5.01 -7.20 -5.00
CA ASN A 38 -5.86 -6.05 -5.27
C ASN A 38 -6.28 -5.32 -3.99
N ASP A 39 -6.18 -5.95 -2.83
CA ASP A 39 -6.45 -5.32 -1.52
C ASP A 39 -5.33 -4.37 -1.05
N LEU A 40 -4.19 -4.34 -1.78
CA LEU A 40 -3.04 -3.53 -1.43
C LEU A 40 -2.92 -2.31 -2.33
N TYR A 41 -2.82 -1.13 -1.73
CA TYR A 41 -2.64 0.14 -2.44
C TYR A 41 -1.20 0.40 -2.87
N TYR A 42 -0.21 -0.26 -2.26
CA TYR A 42 1.17 -0.12 -2.70
C TYR A 42 1.47 -0.96 -3.95
N GLY A 43 2.51 -0.60 -4.69
CA GLY A 43 2.89 -1.21 -5.96
C GLY A 43 4.10 -2.13 -5.87
N VAL A 44 4.66 -2.46 -7.03
CA VAL A 44 5.73 -3.47 -7.17
C VAL A 44 6.99 -3.13 -6.41
N GLN A 45 7.37 -1.84 -6.31
CA GLN A 45 8.61 -1.47 -5.62
C GLN A 45 8.47 -1.66 -4.12
N THR A 46 7.31 -1.30 -3.56
CA THR A 46 6.99 -1.55 -2.16
C THR A 46 6.87 -3.04 -1.88
N ALA A 47 6.19 -3.80 -2.74
CA ALA A 47 6.09 -5.25 -2.59
C ALA A 47 7.46 -5.93 -2.52
N ARG A 48 8.43 -5.49 -3.34
CA ARG A 48 9.82 -5.97 -3.24
C ARG A 48 10.50 -5.53 -1.96
N ALA A 49 10.27 -4.30 -1.49
CA ALA A 49 10.85 -3.82 -0.24
C ALA A 49 10.36 -4.64 0.97
N VAL A 50 9.06 -4.96 1.03
CA VAL A 50 8.46 -5.82 2.07
C VAL A 50 9.09 -7.21 2.09
N GLU A 51 9.42 -7.77 0.91
CA GLU A 51 10.11 -9.07 0.82
C GLU A 51 11.60 -8.98 1.16
N ASN A 52 12.26 -7.89 0.78
CA ASN A 52 13.70 -7.71 0.97
C ASN A 52 14.06 -7.34 2.42
N PHE A 53 13.16 -6.68 3.14
CA PHE A 53 13.43 -6.14 4.47
C PHE A 53 12.46 -6.72 5.49
N GLN A 54 12.94 -7.71 6.25
CA GLN A 54 12.22 -8.36 7.35
C GLN A 54 13.17 -8.46 8.55
N ILE A 55 13.63 -7.31 9.02
CA ILE A 55 14.77 -7.21 9.93
C ILE A 55 14.30 -7.05 11.39
N SER A 56 13.49 -6.03 11.64
CA SER A 56 13.03 -5.68 12.98
C SER A 56 11.58 -6.06 13.24
N LEU A 57 10.80 -6.24 12.15
CA LEU A 57 9.34 -6.36 12.17
C LEU A 57 8.61 -5.12 12.71
N THR A 58 9.34 -4.04 13.01
CA THR A 58 8.77 -2.72 13.28
C THR A 58 8.57 -2.03 11.94
N LYS A 59 7.34 -1.64 11.61
CA LYS A 59 6.94 -1.16 10.30
C LYS A 59 6.93 0.36 10.25
N VAL A 60 6.98 0.92 9.04
CA VAL A 60 6.72 2.36 8.83
C VAL A 60 5.32 2.73 9.34
N ALA A 61 4.34 1.83 9.17
CA ALA A 61 2.97 1.92 9.73
C ALA A 61 2.92 2.26 11.23
N ASP A 62 3.92 1.83 12.02
CA ASP A 62 3.98 2.09 13.47
C ASP A 62 4.36 3.54 13.81
N TYR A 63 4.81 4.32 12.82
CA TYR A 63 5.28 5.71 12.97
C TYR A 63 4.40 6.70 12.23
N ARG A 64 3.20 6.93 12.75
CA ARG A 64 2.17 7.74 12.10
C ARG A 64 2.61 9.14 11.68
N ASP A 65 3.33 9.85 12.53
CA ASP A 65 3.79 11.22 12.23
C ASP A 65 4.75 11.25 11.04
N PHE A 66 5.49 10.16 10.80
CA PHE A 66 6.37 10.04 9.64
C PHE A 66 5.58 9.89 8.34
N ILE A 67 4.54 9.04 8.33
CA ILE A 67 3.62 8.87 7.19
C ILE A 67 2.90 10.19 6.87
N LYS A 68 2.40 10.86 7.91
CA LYS A 68 1.76 12.17 7.78
C LYS A 68 2.69 13.19 7.12
N ALA A 69 3.96 13.24 7.55
CA ALA A 69 4.95 14.13 6.97
C ALA A 69 5.23 13.80 5.49
N LEU A 70 5.30 12.51 5.11
CA LEU A 70 5.43 12.10 3.72
C LEU A 70 4.24 12.59 2.88
N GLY A 71 3.01 12.39 3.36
CA GLY A 71 1.82 12.89 2.68
C GLY A 71 1.84 14.40 2.47
N MET A 72 2.28 15.18 3.48
CA MET A 72 2.45 16.63 3.36
C MET A 72 3.48 17.03 2.30
N VAL A 73 4.64 16.36 2.28
CA VAL A 73 5.70 16.60 1.29
C VAL A 73 5.20 16.30 -0.11
N LYS A 74 4.47 15.19 -0.31
CA LYS A 74 3.90 14.82 -1.61
C LYS A 74 2.85 15.81 -2.09
N LEU A 75 1.97 16.28 -1.19
CA LEU A 75 1.00 17.32 -1.51
C LEU A 75 1.68 18.63 -1.93
N ALA A 76 2.70 19.06 -1.19
CA ALA A 76 3.44 20.27 -1.51
C ALA A 76 4.14 20.16 -2.88
N ALA A 77 4.76 19.00 -3.16
CA ALA A 77 5.39 18.75 -4.45
C ALA A 77 4.38 18.72 -5.61
N ALA A 78 3.23 18.07 -5.43
CA ALA A 78 2.18 18.02 -6.43
C ALA A 78 1.66 19.42 -6.77
N ARG A 79 1.37 20.26 -5.76
CA ARG A 79 0.92 21.64 -5.96
C ARG A 79 1.96 22.48 -6.69
N ALA A 80 3.23 22.40 -6.27
CA ALA A 80 4.31 23.12 -6.96
C ALA A 80 4.45 22.68 -8.43
N ASN A 81 4.32 21.39 -8.72
CA ASN A 81 4.36 20.87 -10.09
C ASN A 81 3.14 21.28 -10.92
N HIS A 82 1.95 21.37 -10.32
CA HIS A 82 0.74 21.89 -10.96
C HIS A 82 0.87 23.38 -11.31
N GLU A 83 1.41 24.21 -10.41
CA GLU A 83 1.71 25.63 -10.67
C GLU A 83 2.67 25.82 -11.85
N LEU A 84 3.60 24.87 -12.07
CA LEU A 84 4.52 24.86 -13.21
C LEU A 84 3.92 24.24 -14.48
N GLY A 85 2.68 23.76 -14.44
CA GLY A 85 2.00 23.14 -15.58
C GLY A 85 2.44 21.70 -15.89
N ALA A 86 3.13 21.03 -14.98
CA ALA A 86 3.58 19.64 -15.16
C ALA A 86 2.49 18.60 -14.84
N ILE A 87 1.41 19.01 -14.17
CA ILE A 87 0.27 18.17 -13.79
C ILE A 87 -0.99 18.94 -14.23
N ASP A 88 -1.96 18.25 -14.84
CA ASP A 88 -3.25 18.86 -15.18
C ASP A 88 -4.21 18.94 -13.98
N ASP A 89 -5.27 19.74 -14.11
CA ASP A 89 -6.23 19.99 -13.02
C ASP A 89 -6.90 18.70 -12.52
N ALA A 90 -7.24 17.77 -13.41
CA ALA A 90 -7.93 16.54 -13.04
C ALA A 90 -7.04 15.60 -12.23
N VAL A 91 -5.76 15.47 -12.62
CA VAL A 91 -4.77 14.70 -11.87
C VAL A 91 -4.45 15.38 -10.54
N MET A 92 -4.28 16.71 -10.54
CA MET A 92 -3.99 17.46 -9.31
C MET A 92 -5.10 17.31 -8.27
N ASP A 93 -6.37 17.43 -8.68
CA ASP A 93 -7.53 17.26 -7.79
C ASP A 93 -7.58 15.87 -7.14
N ALA A 94 -7.26 14.83 -7.90
CA ALA A 94 -7.22 13.46 -7.40
C ALA A 94 -6.04 13.22 -6.44
N VAL A 95 -4.84 13.69 -6.81
CA VAL A 95 -3.65 13.60 -5.98
C VAL A 95 -3.81 14.38 -4.68
N GLU A 96 -4.47 15.55 -4.71
CA GLU A 96 -4.72 16.32 -3.49
C GLU A 96 -5.61 15.55 -2.50
N LYS A 97 -6.69 14.91 -2.97
CA LYS A 97 -7.55 14.08 -2.13
C LYS A 97 -6.80 12.89 -1.56
N ALA A 98 -6.06 12.16 -2.40
CA ALA A 98 -5.25 11.03 -1.98
C ALA A 98 -4.20 11.41 -0.93
N CYS A 99 -3.49 12.53 -1.13
CA CYS A 99 -2.54 13.04 -0.14
C CYS A 99 -3.22 13.38 1.19
N LYS A 100 -4.40 14.03 1.14
CA LYS A 100 -5.16 14.35 2.36
C LYS A 100 -5.58 13.09 3.12
N ASP A 101 -5.99 12.05 2.43
CA ASP A 101 -6.35 10.78 3.07
C ASP A 101 -5.15 10.11 3.76
N VAL A 102 -3.96 10.14 3.15
CA VAL A 102 -2.72 9.70 3.78
C VAL A 102 -2.35 10.58 4.98
N ILE A 103 -2.52 11.90 4.87
CA ILE A 103 -2.30 12.85 5.97
C ILE A 103 -3.30 12.62 7.12
N GLU A 104 -4.52 12.16 6.83
CA GLU A 104 -5.56 11.82 7.81
C GLU A 104 -5.38 10.43 8.42
N GLY A 105 -4.66 9.54 7.73
CA GLY A 105 -4.27 8.21 8.26
C GLY A 105 -5.16 7.08 7.78
N LYS A 106 -5.86 7.28 6.66
CA LYS A 106 -6.77 6.27 6.10
C LYS A 106 -6.04 5.05 5.53
N PHE A 107 -4.74 5.18 5.28
CA PHE A 107 -3.91 4.18 4.58
C PHE A 107 -2.62 3.86 5.35
N ASP A 108 -2.57 4.08 6.66
CA ASP A 108 -1.34 3.83 7.44
C ASP A 108 -0.93 2.35 7.41
N ASP A 109 -1.90 1.44 7.34
CA ASP A 109 -1.69 -0.01 7.23
C ASP A 109 -1.07 -0.44 5.90
N GLN A 110 -1.11 0.42 4.88
CA GLN A 110 -0.48 0.19 3.58
C GLN A 110 1.03 0.46 3.60
N PHE A 111 1.57 1.09 4.65
CA PHE A 111 3.01 1.33 4.81
C PHE A 111 3.71 0.14 5.48
N ASP A 112 3.60 -1.03 4.85
CA ASP A 112 4.02 -2.34 5.40
C ASP A 112 5.55 -2.61 5.33
N ILE A 113 6.35 -1.59 5.01
CA ILE A 113 7.82 -1.74 4.91
C ILE A 113 8.43 -1.72 6.31
N ASP A 114 9.42 -2.58 6.56
CA ASP A 114 10.23 -2.54 7.78
C ASP A 114 10.96 -1.18 7.91
N MET A 115 10.97 -0.63 9.12
CA MET A 115 11.65 0.62 9.43
C MET A 115 13.15 0.54 9.16
N TYR A 116 13.75 -0.66 9.28
CA TYR A 116 15.14 -0.95 8.92
C TYR A 116 15.25 -1.42 7.47
N GLN A 117 15.02 -0.49 6.53
CA GLN A 117 15.22 -0.71 5.11
C GLN A 117 16.62 -0.26 4.64
N GLY A 118 17.12 -0.91 3.59
CA GLY A 118 18.23 -0.40 2.78
C GLY A 118 17.79 0.76 1.87
N GLY A 119 18.73 1.36 1.14
CA GLY A 119 18.40 2.32 0.08
C GLY A 119 18.03 3.74 0.56
N ALA A 120 18.42 4.11 1.78
CA ALA A 120 18.34 5.48 2.31
C ALA A 120 16.92 6.11 2.28
N GLY A 121 15.88 5.30 2.51
CA GLY A 121 14.49 5.75 2.52
C GLY A 121 13.79 5.72 1.15
N THR A 122 14.46 5.22 0.11
CA THR A 122 13.87 5.09 -1.24
C THR A 122 12.60 4.24 -1.21
N SER A 123 12.57 3.12 -0.48
CA SER A 123 11.39 2.26 -0.43
C SER A 123 10.22 2.95 0.26
N THR A 124 10.45 3.66 1.37
CA THR A 124 9.39 4.47 2.01
C THR A 124 8.85 5.57 1.09
N ASN A 125 9.74 6.26 0.36
CA ASN A 125 9.32 7.29 -0.59
C ASN A 125 8.49 6.69 -1.75
N MET A 126 8.85 5.50 -2.22
CA MET A 126 8.12 4.80 -3.27
C MET A 126 6.79 4.22 -2.78
N ALA A 127 6.69 3.74 -1.54
CA ALA A 127 5.40 3.38 -0.94
C ALA A 127 4.45 4.57 -0.93
N ALA A 128 4.90 5.74 -0.46
CA ALA A 128 4.07 6.94 -0.51
C ALA A 128 3.62 7.27 -1.95
N ASN A 129 4.53 7.17 -2.94
CA ASN A 129 4.19 7.41 -4.34
C ASN A 129 3.13 6.43 -4.87
N GLU A 130 3.35 5.13 -4.68
CA GLU A 130 2.49 4.07 -5.21
C GLU A 130 1.10 4.11 -4.54
N ILE A 131 1.05 4.26 -3.22
CA ILE A 131 -0.22 4.38 -2.46
C ILE A 131 -0.99 5.61 -2.92
N ILE A 132 -0.36 6.79 -2.95
CA ILE A 132 -1.03 8.04 -3.38
C ILE A 132 -1.51 7.93 -4.83
N ALA A 133 -0.71 7.32 -5.72
CA ALA A 133 -1.09 7.14 -7.11
C ALA A 133 -2.33 6.24 -7.25
N ASN A 134 -2.36 5.09 -6.57
CA ASN A 134 -3.50 4.17 -6.64
C ASN A 134 -4.77 4.76 -6.00
N VAL A 135 -4.66 5.45 -4.87
CA VAL A 135 -5.80 6.18 -4.27
C VAL A 135 -6.29 7.30 -5.20
N ALA A 136 -5.38 8.03 -5.87
CA ALA A 136 -5.76 9.04 -6.85
C ALA A 136 -6.47 8.41 -8.07
N LEU A 137 -6.05 7.23 -8.52
CA LEU A 137 -6.72 6.50 -9.60
C LEU A 137 -8.15 6.12 -9.22
N GLU A 138 -8.42 5.71 -7.98
CA GLU A 138 -9.78 5.47 -7.50
C GLU A 138 -10.65 6.73 -7.57
N TYR A 139 -10.13 7.89 -7.13
CA TYR A 139 -10.83 9.17 -7.27
C TYR A 139 -11.13 9.55 -8.72
N MET A 140 -10.35 9.03 -9.66
CA MET A 140 -10.53 9.21 -11.10
C MET A 140 -11.36 8.10 -11.77
N ASN A 141 -11.86 7.11 -11.00
CA ASN A 141 -12.51 5.90 -11.50
C ASN A 141 -11.64 5.14 -12.53
N LYS A 142 -10.34 5.06 -12.25
CA LYS A 142 -9.36 4.33 -13.05
C LYS A 142 -8.90 3.08 -12.30
N PRO A 143 -8.50 2.03 -13.04
CA PRO A 143 -7.94 0.81 -12.46
C PRO A 143 -6.56 1.06 -11.86
#